data_AF-J9E7D5-F1
#
_entry.id   AF-J9E7D5-F1
#
_cell.length_a   1.000
_cell.length_b   1.000
_cell.length_c   1.000
_cell.angle_alpha   90.00
_cell.angle_beta   90.00
_cell.angle_gamma   90.00
#
_symmetry.space_group_name_H-M   'P 1'
#
loop_
_entity.id
_entity.type
_entity.pdbx_description
1 polymer ?
#
loop_
_entity_poly.entity_id
_entity_poly.type
_entity_poly.pdbx_seq_one_letter_code
_entity_poly.pdbx_strand_id
1 'polypeptide(L)'
;MYAATSTYLSQLINVPKLKAIIFAEFDANKGPVIRIQMPDFLFDAKRFDTFSNAVIPKPELFHRLIKVNHVENSDGKVYKVIGHPVGIESDSYARGRYIFNVCFVVDKNSQIDCMYEPMVQKCAAYLTQMEKDTRFLSQSQNKLPDLLLEIFKGLNEHGTEISMHTS
;
A
#
# COMPACT_ATOMS: atom_id res chain seq x y z
N MET A 1 -26.41 14.17 26.80
CA MET A 1 -26.51 14.83 25.48
C MET A 1 -25.28 14.64 24.57
N TYR A 2 -24.18 13.99 25.02
CA TYR A 2 -22.98 13.78 24.18
C TYR A 2 -23.00 12.55 23.27
N ALA A 3 -23.89 11.57 23.52
CA ALA A 3 -23.94 10.34 22.73
C ALA A 3 -24.50 10.57 21.31
N ALA A 4 -25.56 11.38 21.19
CA ALA A 4 -26.24 11.62 19.91
C ALA A 4 -25.38 12.41 18.91
N THR A 5 -24.58 13.37 19.39
CA THR A 5 -23.66 14.15 18.53
C THR A 5 -22.50 13.30 18.00
N SER A 6 -22.01 12.33 18.78
CA SER A 6 -20.99 11.36 18.36
C SER A 6 -21.52 10.38 17.30
N THR A 7 -22.77 9.92 17.43
CA THR A 7 -23.44 9.07 16.42
C THR A 7 -23.73 9.83 15.11
N TYR A 8 -24.09 11.11 15.18
CA TYR A 8 -24.30 11.94 13.98
C TYR A 8 -23.00 12.24 13.23
N LEU A 9 -21.91 12.54 13.95
CA LEU A 9 -20.60 12.77 13.33
C LEU A 9 -20.04 11.52 12.65
N SER A 10 -20.25 10.33 13.24
CA SER A 10 -19.87 9.06 12.61
C SER A 10 -20.72 8.72 11.38
N GLN A 11 -21.95 9.23 11.27
CA GLN A 11 -22.77 9.12 10.05
C GLN A 11 -22.40 10.13 8.96
N LEU A 12 -21.78 11.26 9.31
CA LEU A 12 -21.38 12.31 8.35
C LEU A 12 -19.99 12.09 7.75
N ILE A 13 -19.14 11.31 8.40
CA ILE A 13 -17.80 10.97 7.91
C ILE A 13 -17.91 9.67 7.11
N ASN A 14 -18.15 9.79 5.80
CA ASN A 14 -17.99 8.65 4.90
C ASN A 14 -16.50 8.32 4.79
N VAL A 15 -16.03 7.42 5.66
CA VAL A 15 -14.68 6.87 5.66
C VAL A 15 -14.44 6.28 4.27
N PRO A 16 -13.51 6.85 3.47
CA PRO A 16 -13.27 6.35 2.13
C PRO A 16 -12.91 4.87 2.20
N LYS A 17 -13.55 4.02 1.39
CA LYS A 17 -13.16 2.61 1.35
C LYS A 17 -11.92 2.42 0.49
N LEU A 18 -10.99 1.59 0.96
CA LEU A 18 -9.92 1.07 0.12
C LEU A 18 -10.53 0.29 -1.04
N LYS A 19 -9.98 0.55 -2.23
CA LYS A 19 -10.29 -0.14 -3.47
C LYS A 19 -9.28 -1.24 -3.75
N ALA A 20 -8.02 -1.02 -3.38
CA ALA A 20 -7.00 -2.04 -3.43
C ALA A 20 -5.83 -1.74 -2.47
N ILE A 21 -5.06 -2.78 -2.14
CA ILE A 21 -3.68 -2.69 -1.68
C ILE A 21 -2.78 -3.26 -2.78
N ILE A 22 -1.73 -2.54 -3.13
CA ILE A 22 -0.74 -2.91 -4.13
C ILE A 22 0.58 -3.15 -3.42
N PHE A 23 1.23 -4.27 -3.71
CA PHE A 23 2.63 -4.48 -3.39
C PHE A 23 3.44 -4.44 -4.68
N ALA A 24 4.37 -3.49 -4.73
CA ALA A 24 5.29 -3.30 -5.84
C ALA A 24 6.74 -3.48 -5.35
N GLU A 25 7.61 -3.96 -6.23
CA GLU A 25 9.04 -4.09 -5.96
C GLU A 25 9.87 -3.69 -7.18
N PHE A 26 11.16 -3.50 -6.95
CA PHE A 26 12.11 -3.29 -8.04
C PHE A 26 12.68 -4.62 -8.51
N ASP A 27 12.28 -5.07 -9.69
CA ASP A 27 12.88 -6.21 -10.38
C ASP A 27 14.16 -5.77 -11.08
N ALA A 28 15.23 -6.56 -10.95
CA ALA A 28 16.52 -6.24 -11.53
C ALA A 28 16.48 -6.06 -13.06
N ASN A 29 15.64 -6.82 -13.76
CA ASN A 29 15.60 -6.84 -15.22
C ASN A 29 14.46 -5.97 -15.76
N LYS A 30 13.31 -5.96 -15.06
CA LYS A 30 12.09 -5.28 -15.50
C LYS A 30 11.94 -3.87 -14.91
N GLY A 31 12.70 -3.55 -13.87
CA GLY A 31 12.52 -2.32 -13.11
C GLY A 31 11.30 -2.40 -12.17
N PRO A 32 10.62 -1.28 -11.91
CA PRO A 32 9.42 -1.27 -11.08
C PRO A 32 8.34 -2.23 -11.60
N VAL A 33 7.83 -3.10 -10.75
CA VAL A 33 6.73 -4.02 -11.09
C VAL A 33 5.73 -4.13 -9.95
N ILE A 34 4.45 -4.21 -10.27
CA ILE A 34 3.43 -4.70 -9.32
C ILE A 34 3.56 -6.21 -9.24
N ARG A 35 3.70 -6.75 -8.03
CA ARG A 35 3.70 -8.20 -7.78
C ARG A 35 2.35 -8.70 -7.33
N ILE A 36 1.69 -7.96 -6.45
CA ILE A 36 0.43 -8.36 -5.84
C ILE A 36 -0.53 -7.18 -5.83
N GLN A 37 -1.79 -7.46 -6.13
CA GLN A 37 -2.92 -6.55 -5.96
C GLN A 37 -4.00 -7.30 -5.20
N MET A 38 -4.55 -6.68 -4.17
CA MET A 38 -5.63 -7.23 -3.36
C MET A 38 -6.75 -6.22 -3.16
N PRO A 39 -8.02 -6.64 -3.15
CA PRO A 39 -8.50 -7.99 -3.47
C PRO A 39 -8.51 -8.25 -4.97
N ASP A 40 -8.73 -7.20 -5.77
CA ASP A 40 -8.93 -7.29 -7.19
C ASP A 40 -7.74 -6.73 -7.96
N PHE A 41 -7.55 -7.25 -9.17
CA PHE A 41 -6.60 -6.70 -10.13
C PHE A 41 -7.12 -5.36 -10.66
N LEU A 42 -6.43 -4.27 -10.31
CA LEU A 42 -6.89 -2.91 -10.61
C LEU A 42 -6.09 -2.25 -11.74
N PHE A 43 -4.78 -2.50 -11.81
CA PHE A 43 -3.90 -1.92 -12.82
C PHE A 43 -3.13 -3.00 -13.56
N ASP A 44 -3.19 -2.97 -14.90
CA ASP A 44 -2.27 -3.74 -15.72
C ASP A 44 -0.88 -3.10 -15.79
N ALA A 45 0.08 -3.82 -16.36
CA ALA A 45 1.46 -3.33 -16.49
C ALA A 45 1.54 -2.00 -17.26
N LYS A 46 0.75 -1.84 -18.33
CA LYS A 46 0.74 -0.64 -19.15
C LYS A 46 0.23 0.58 -18.38
N ARG A 47 -0.79 0.40 -17.55
CA ARG A 47 -1.29 1.46 -16.65
C ARG A 47 -0.29 1.73 -15.53
N PHE A 48 0.31 0.69 -14.96
CA PHE A 48 1.33 0.85 -13.93
C PHE A 48 2.51 1.68 -14.40
N ASP A 49 2.99 1.47 -15.63
CA ASP A 49 4.09 2.23 -16.21
C ASP A 49 3.88 3.76 -16.16
N THR A 50 2.61 4.22 -16.20
CA THR A 50 2.30 5.66 -16.14
C THR A 50 2.59 6.31 -14.80
N PHE A 51 2.65 5.53 -13.71
CA PHE A 51 2.88 6.03 -12.34
C PHE A 51 3.93 5.23 -11.55
N SER A 52 4.61 4.28 -12.19
CA SER A 52 5.57 3.37 -11.56
C SER A 52 6.76 4.12 -10.96
N ASN A 53 7.23 5.19 -11.58
CA ASN A 53 8.31 6.06 -11.07
C ASN A 53 7.95 6.79 -9.78
N ALA A 54 6.66 6.99 -9.49
CA ALA A 54 6.23 7.54 -8.21
C ALA A 54 6.09 6.45 -7.14
N VAL A 55 5.72 5.23 -7.54
CA VAL A 55 5.55 4.08 -6.64
C VAL A 55 6.90 3.48 -6.24
N ILE A 56 7.83 3.32 -7.17
CA ILE A 56 9.21 2.91 -6.88
C ILE A 56 10.11 4.08 -7.29
N PRO A 57 10.22 5.12 -6.44
CA PRO A 57 10.99 6.30 -6.77
C PRO A 57 12.49 6.03 -6.66
N LYS A 58 13.27 7.07 -6.99
CA LYS A 58 14.71 7.04 -6.75
C LYS A 58 15.03 6.96 -5.24
N PRO A 59 16.20 6.42 -4.86
CA PRO A 59 16.56 6.20 -3.46
C PRO A 59 16.45 7.40 -2.53
N GLU A 60 16.63 8.62 -3.04
CA GLU A 60 16.58 9.85 -2.26
C GLU A 60 15.17 10.14 -1.71
N LEU A 61 14.15 9.44 -2.23
CA LEU A 61 12.75 9.56 -1.84
C LEU A 61 12.25 8.34 -1.04
N PHE A 62 13.11 7.37 -0.74
CA PHE A 62 12.73 6.27 0.15
C PHE A 62 12.38 6.79 1.54
N HIS A 63 11.47 6.07 2.21
CA HIS A 63 10.94 6.40 3.53
C HIS A 63 10.14 7.72 3.58
N ARG A 64 9.78 8.29 2.41
CA ARG A 64 8.85 9.41 2.30
C ARG A 64 7.50 8.92 1.82
N LEU A 65 6.42 9.44 2.39
CA LEU A 65 5.08 9.18 1.90
C LEU A 65 4.95 9.69 0.45
N ILE A 66 4.41 8.86 -0.44
CA ILE A 66 4.11 9.23 -1.83
C ILE A 66 2.60 9.23 -2.05
N LYS A 67 2.11 10.20 -2.83
CA LYS A 67 0.71 10.27 -3.26
C LYS A 67 0.61 10.59 -4.74
N VAL A 68 -0.08 9.73 -5.48
CA VAL A 68 -0.44 9.96 -6.89
C VAL A 68 -1.94 10.14 -6.96
N ASN A 69 -2.41 11.35 -7.27
CA ASN A 69 -3.83 11.70 -7.14
C ASN A 69 -4.69 11.38 -8.37
N HIS A 70 -4.07 10.90 -9.45
CA HIS A 70 -4.74 10.67 -10.72
C HIS A 70 -4.13 9.45 -11.41
N VAL A 71 -4.66 8.27 -11.10
CA VAL A 71 -4.30 7.01 -11.76
C VAL A 71 -5.55 6.37 -12.34
N GLU A 72 -5.54 6.07 -13.64
CA GLU A 72 -6.68 5.48 -14.34
C GLU A 72 -6.49 3.98 -14.56
N ASN A 73 -7.54 3.18 -14.34
CA ASN A 73 -7.54 1.75 -14.67
C ASN A 73 -7.96 1.49 -16.14
N SER A 74 -8.10 0.22 -16.53
CA SER A 74 -8.58 -0.18 -17.86
C SER A 74 -9.99 0.31 -18.18
N ASP A 75 -10.84 0.46 -17.16
CA ASP A 75 -12.25 0.81 -17.30
C ASP A 75 -12.51 2.33 -17.29
N GLY A 76 -11.45 3.15 -17.25
CA GLY A 76 -11.55 4.61 -17.18
C GLY A 76 -11.87 5.16 -15.79
N LYS A 77 -11.85 4.33 -14.74
CA LYS A 77 -12.02 4.79 -13.35
C LYS A 77 -10.71 5.37 -12.83
N VAL A 78 -10.80 6.46 -12.08
CA VAL A 78 -9.64 7.21 -11.57
C VAL A 78 -9.52 7.04 -10.05
N TYR A 79 -8.28 6.85 -9.60
CA TYR A 79 -7.92 6.55 -8.23
C TYR A 79 -6.82 7.47 -7.70
N LYS A 80 -6.71 7.53 -6.37
CA LYS A 80 -5.53 8.02 -5.66
C LYS A 80 -4.75 6.83 -5.14
N VAL A 81 -3.42 6.89 -5.26
CA VAL A 81 -2.49 5.87 -4.76
C VAL A 81 -1.62 6.52 -3.68
N ILE A 82 -1.64 5.97 -2.47
CA ILE A 82 -0.88 6.45 -1.32
C ILE A 82 0.09 5.34 -0.94
N GLY A 83 1.40 5.60 -0.97
CA GLY A 83 2.41 4.59 -0.72
C GLY A 83 3.50 5.03 0.24
N HIS A 84 4.29 4.07 0.69
CA HIS A 84 5.50 4.30 1.48
C HIS A 84 6.65 3.41 0.96
N PRO A 85 7.45 3.90 -0.01
CA PRO A 85 8.55 3.16 -0.58
C PRO A 85 9.67 2.94 0.43
N VAL A 86 10.21 1.73 0.44
CA VAL A 86 11.25 1.25 1.36
C VAL A 86 12.42 0.70 0.56
N GLY A 87 13.64 1.08 0.94
CA GLY A 87 14.88 0.43 0.53
C GLY A 87 15.59 -0.19 1.73
N ILE A 88 15.91 -1.48 1.67
CA ILE A 88 16.69 -2.18 2.70
C ILE A 88 18.05 -2.53 2.13
N GLU A 89 19.10 -1.89 2.65
CA GLU A 89 20.49 -2.13 2.24
C GLU A 89 21.06 -3.39 2.91
N SER A 90 21.68 -4.25 2.11
CA SER A 90 22.43 -5.42 2.59
C SER A 90 23.15 -6.10 1.42
N ASP A 91 24.38 -6.57 1.67
CA ASP A 91 25.18 -7.34 0.70
C ASP A 91 24.57 -8.69 0.31
N SER A 92 23.60 -9.16 1.10
CA SER A 92 22.82 -10.37 0.81
C SER A 92 21.86 -10.24 -0.39
N TYR A 93 21.56 -9.01 -0.82
CA TYR A 93 20.74 -8.76 -2.00
C TYR A 93 21.63 -8.58 -3.23
N ALA A 94 21.21 -9.11 -4.39
CA ALA A 94 22.00 -9.09 -5.63
C ALA A 94 22.47 -7.69 -6.10
N ARG A 95 21.84 -6.61 -5.62
CA ARG A 95 22.20 -5.21 -5.92
C ARG A 95 22.55 -4.40 -4.68
N GLY A 96 22.87 -5.06 -3.57
CA GLY A 96 23.13 -4.42 -2.28
C GLY A 96 21.88 -3.81 -1.63
N ARG A 97 20.70 -3.95 -2.24
CA ARG A 97 19.44 -3.39 -1.73
C ARG A 97 18.22 -4.17 -2.22
N TYR A 98 17.25 -4.34 -1.32
CA TYR A 98 15.89 -4.75 -1.65
C TYR A 98 14.97 -3.53 -1.61
N ILE A 99 14.18 -3.32 -2.67
CA ILE A 99 13.33 -2.14 -2.82
C ILE A 99 11.89 -2.59 -3.03
N PHE A 100 10.98 -2.12 -2.18
CA PHE A 100 9.56 -2.40 -2.30
C PHE A 100 8.72 -1.19 -1.90
N ASN A 101 7.44 -1.20 -2.26
CA ASN A 101 6.45 -0.26 -1.79
C ASN A 101 5.12 -0.98 -1.57
N VAL A 102 4.46 -0.68 -0.45
CA VAL A 102 3.07 -1.02 -0.23
C VAL A 102 2.23 0.24 -0.43
N CYS A 103 1.21 0.15 -1.27
CA CYS A 103 0.35 1.27 -1.63
C CYS A 103 -1.11 0.96 -1.35
N PHE A 104 -1.81 1.94 -0.78
CA PHE A 104 -3.24 1.93 -0.58
C PHE A 104 -3.91 2.74 -1.68
N VAL A 105 -4.96 2.17 -2.26
CA VAL A 105 -5.69 2.76 -3.38
C VAL A 105 -7.09 3.13 -2.93
N VAL A 106 -7.49 4.38 -3.18
CA VAL A 106 -8.84 4.88 -2.90
C VAL A 106 -9.42 5.55 -4.13
N ASP A 107 -10.74 5.70 -4.16
CA ASP A 107 -11.43 6.42 -5.24
C ASP A 107 -10.96 7.89 -5.30
N LYS A 108 -10.83 8.48 -6.50
CA LYS A 108 -10.45 9.89 -6.66
C LYS A 108 -11.33 10.85 -5.86
N ASN A 109 -12.61 10.53 -5.72
CA ASN A 109 -13.59 11.37 -5.02
C ASN A 109 -13.52 11.26 -3.48
N SER A 110 -12.62 10.41 -2.96
CA SER A 110 -12.37 10.27 -1.53
C SER A 110 -11.82 11.58 -0.96
N GLN A 111 -12.58 12.24 -0.09
CA GLN A 111 -12.19 13.55 0.47
C GLN A 111 -11.24 13.43 1.66
N ILE A 112 -11.26 12.30 2.37
CA ILE A 112 -10.53 12.10 3.64
C ILE A 112 -9.48 11.00 3.45
N ASP A 113 -8.76 11.01 2.32
CA ASP A 113 -7.76 9.99 2.03
C ASP A 113 -6.51 10.08 2.93
N CYS A 114 -6.28 11.23 3.59
CA CYS A 114 -5.18 11.44 4.52
C CYS A 114 -5.19 10.49 5.73
N MET A 115 -6.34 9.90 6.08
CA MET A 115 -6.43 8.92 7.16
C MET A 115 -5.59 7.65 6.90
N TYR A 116 -5.31 7.34 5.63
CA TYR A 116 -4.57 6.16 5.22
C TYR A 116 -3.04 6.34 5.27
N GLU A 117 -2.55 7.56 5.41
CA GLU A 117 -1.12 7.87 5.46
C GLU A 117 -0.40 7.17 6.64
N PRO A 118 -0.84 7.33 7.91
CA PRO A 118 -0.19 6.64 9.03
C PRO A 118 -0.34 5.11 8.93
N MET A 119 -1.44 4.64 8.33
CA MET A 119 -1.72 3.22 8.18
C MET A 119 -0.78 2.56 7.17
N VAL A 120 -0.54 3.20 6.01
CA VAL A 120 0.40 2.68 5.00
C VAL A 120 1.83 2.72 5.52
N GLN A 121 2.21 3.75 6.28
CA GLN A 121 3.51 3.84 6.94
C GLN A 121 3.71 2.70 7.96
N LYS A 122 2.70 2.44 8.80
CA LYS A 122 2.72 1.33 9.77
C LYS A 122 2.84 -0.03 9.05
N CYS A 123 2.09 -0.23 7.97
CA CYS A 123 2.17 -1.43 7.15
C CYS A 123 3.57 -1.61 6.54
N ALA A 124 4.14 -0.56 5.95
CA ALA A 124 5.49 -0.61 5.38
C ALA A 124 6.55 -0.91 6.44
N ALA A 125 6.45 -0.32 7.64
CA ALA A 125 7.35 -0.61 8.76
C ALA A 125 7.25 -2.07 9.21
N TYR A 126 6.03 -2.62 9.31
CA TYR A 126 5.82 -4.03 9.64
C TYR A 126 6.44 -4.97 8.61
N LEU A 127 6.16 -4.76 7.32
CA LEU A 127 6.74 -5.56 6.24
C LEU A 127 8.28 -5.44 6.20
N THR A 128 8.83 -4.26 6.50
CA THR A 128 10.27 -4.05 6.65
C THR A 128 10.86 -4.91 7.75
N GLN A 129 10.20 -4.99 8.90
CA GLN A 129 10.65 -5.80 10.03
C GLN A 129 10.62 -7.29 9.68
N MET A 130 9.51 -7.77 9.10
CA MET A 130 9.39 -9.14 8.63
C MET A 130 10.49 -9.52 7.62
N GLU A 131 10.82 -8.61 6.70
CA GLU A 131 11.90 -8.82 5.73
C GLU A 131 13.27 -8.90 6.41
N LYS A 132 13.56 -8.00 7.36
CA LYS A 132 14.83 -8.00 8.10
C LYS A 132 15.02 -9.27 8.94
N ASP A 133 13.96 -9.72 9.60
CA ASP A 133 14.04 -10.84 10.54
C ASP A 133 14.01 -12.20 9.84
N THR A 134 13.22 -12.33 8.78
CA THR A 134 12.89 -13.65 8.20
C THR A 134 12.99 -13.73 6.68
N ARG A 135 13.38 -12.64 5.99
CA ARG A 135 13.36 -12.56 4.51
C ARG A 135 11.98 -12.87 3.92
N PHE A 136 10.93 -12.45 4.63
CA PHE A 136 9.55 -12.79 4.29
C PHE A 136 9.17 -12.36 2.86
N LEU A 137 9.53 -11.15 2.45
CA LEU A 137 9.17 -10.60 1.13
C LEU A 137 10.06 -11.15 0.02
N SER A 138 11.37 -11.29 0.29
CA SER A 138 12.33 -11.75 -0.73
C SER A 138 12.37 -13.27 -0.92
N GLN A 139 11.97 -14.07 0.08
CA GLN A 139 12.05 -15.54 0.03
C GLN A 139 10.71 -16.27 0.27
N SER A 140 9.71 -15.65 0.92
CA SER A 140 8.44 -16.30 1.30
C SER A 140 7.20 -15.53 0.81
N GLN A 141 7.27 -14.98 -0.40
CA GLN A 141 6.25 -14.08 -0.96
C GLN A 141 4.87 -14.76 -1.16
N ASN A 142 4.79 -16.09 -1.13
CA ASN A 142 3.54 -16.84 -1.31
C ASN A 142 2.50 -16.57 -0.21
N LYS A 143 2.91 -16.13 0.99
CA LYS A 143 2.00 -15.79 2.10
C LYS A 143 1.57 -14.32 2.11
N LEU A 144 2.25 -13.47 1.33
CA LEU A 144 1.99 -12.04 1.29
C LEU A 144 0.59 -11.69 0.73
N PRO A 145 0.06 -12.38 -0.31
CA PRO A 145 -1.32 -12.20 -0.78
C PRO A 145 -2.36 -12.24 0.35
N ASP A 146 -2.33 -13.29 1.18
CA ASP A 146 -3.29 -13.50 2.27
C ASP A 146 -3.17 -12.40 3.34
N LEU A 147 -1.94 -12.07 3.74
CA LEU A 147 -1.67 -10.98 4.68
C LEU A 147 -2.22 -9.63 4.18
N LEU A 148 -1.98 -9.29 2.91
CA LEU A 148 -2.48 -8.04 2.34
C LEU A 148 -4.00 -8.03 2.23
N LEU A 149 -4.62 -9.18 1.95
CA LEU A 149 -6.08 -9.31 1.92
C LEU A 149 -6.68 -9.13 3.32
N GLU A 150 -6.06 -9.68 4.36
CA GLU A 150 -6.48 -9.48 5.75
C GLU A 150 -6.38 -8.01 6.17
N ILE A 151 -5.27 -7.34 5.83
CA ILE A 151 -5.11 -5.90 6.08
C ILE A 151 -6.18 -5.10 5.32
N PHE A 152 -6.44 -5.43 4.05
CA PHE A 152 -7.47 -4.77 3.25
C PHE A 152 -8.85 -4.91 3.90
N LYS A 153 -9.23 -6.13 4.31
CA LYS A 153 -10.52 -6.39 4.97
C LYS A 153 -10.62 -5.64 6.30
N GLY A 154 -9.63 -5.77 7.17
CA GLY A 154 -9.63 -5.11 8.48
C GLY A 154 -9.73 -3.58 8.38
N LEU A 155 -9.00 -2.96 7.45
CA LEU A 155 -9.08 -1.52 7.21
C LEU A 155 -10.44 -1.08 6.64
N ASN A 156 -11.07 -1.91 5.81
CA ASN A 156 -12.39 -1.61 5.26
C ASN A 156 -13.55 -1.90 6.22
N GLU A 157 -13.40 -2.85 7.13
CA GLU A 157 -14.44 -3.24 8.10
C GLU A 157 -14.40 -2.38 9.36
N HIS A 158 -13.22 -2.09 9.90
CA HIS A 158 -13.06 -1.41 11.19
C HIS A 158 -12.57 0.03 11.10
N GLY A 159 -12.15 0.52 9.93
CA GLY A 159 -11.84 1.93 9.67
C GLY A 159 -10.63 2.53 10.41
N THR A 160 -10.07 1.86 11.42
CA THR A 160 -8.97 2.40 12.24
C THR A 160 -7.97 1.39 12.81
N GLU A 161 -8.24 0.08 12.81
CA GLU A 161 -7.35 -0.91 13.44
C GLU A 161 -6.75 -1.86 12.42
N ILE A 162 -5.43 -1.78 12.25
CA ILE A 162 -4.66 -2.92 11.74
C ILE A 162 -4.35 -3.81 12.93
N SER A 163 -5.21 -4.79 13.18
CA SER A 163 -5.00 -5.84 14.18
C SER A 163 -3.97 -6.84 13.66
N MET A 164 -2.69 -6.47 13.74
CA MET A 164 -1.58 -7.38 13.46
C MET A 164 -1.37 -8.24 14.71
N HIS A 165 -2.13 -9.32 14.85
CA HIS A 165 -1.87 -10.32 15.87
C HIS A 165 -0.58 -11.06 15.50
N THR A 166 0.53 -10.72 16.16
CA THR A 166 1.72 -11.57 16.23
C THR A 166 1.33 -12.82 17.00
N SER A 167 1.13 -13.92 16.29
CA SER A 167 1.11 -15.26 16.87
C SER A 167 2.54 -15.76 17.04
#